data_AF-A0A8R1TQI5-F1
#
_entry.id   AF-A0A8R1TQI5-F1
#
_cell.length_a   1.000
_cell.length_b   1.000
_cell.length_c   1.000
_cell.angle_alpha   90.00
_cell.angle_beta   90.00
_cell.angle_gamma   90.00
#
_symmetry.space_group_name_H-M   'P 1'
#
loop_
_entity.id
_entity.type
_entity.pdbx_description
1 polymer ?
#
loop_
_entity_poly.entity_id
_entity_poly.type
_entity_poly.pdbx_seq_one_letter_code
_entity_poly.pdbx_strand_id
1 'polypeptide(L)'
;MLKIVNRDKSKCTLLGFQEGIYRFRLNVTDDGGLWGSDDAYVILIRSKNQAPIAKAKDLSITFPANVAFLNGSESSDDAGIVRWLWTAHDDVPACITFLGSSRVEPVAILTGLVAGTFFFDLTVWDHSDAMNTTTVALTVSIGILHLQSVELYLKKQFGEFTYRAKNKLEEWLSATLSSQIEETNNVIVIFSSISEDSSTGRIRVVFRAEYVNIAFVPKEDMGGISQQKNEEITVIEAWKIVKILGSETTMMTRFNIDSIGALCKSSFLSVFF
;
A
#
# COMPACT_ATOMS: atom_id res chain seq x y z
N MET A 1 -34.43 30.14 -14.55
CA MET A 1 -35.36 31.28 -14.38
C MET A 1 -35.72 31.36 -12.91
N LEU A 2 -35.66 32.55 -12.33
CA LEU A 2 -36.04 32.81 -10.94
C LEU A 2 -37.51 32.43 -10.70
N LYS A 3 -37.80 31.69 -9.62
CA LYS A 3 -39.16 31.29 -9.24
C LYS A 3 -39.44 31.67 -7.79
N ILE A 4 -40.61 32.24 -7.54
CA ILE A 4 -41.12 32.55 -6.19
C ILE A 4 -42.20 31.53 -5.83
N VAL A 5 -41.98 30.79 -4.75
CA VAL A 5 -42.94 29.84 -4.17
C VAL A 5 -43.59 30.47 -2.94
N ASN A 6 -44.88 30.25 -2.72
CA ASN A 6 -45.65 30.84 -1.61
C ASN A 6 -45.67 32.38 -1.63
N ARG A 7 -45.74 32.99 -2.83
CA ARG A 7 -45.71 34.46 -3.02
C ARG A 7 -46.90 35.20 -2.40
N ASP A 8 -47.96 34.48 -2.06
CA ASP A 8 -49.20 34.95 -1.43
C ASP A 8 -49.20 34.75 0.10
N LYS A 9 -48.10 34.24 0.67
CA LYS A 9 -47.93 34.04 2.12
C LYS A 9 -46.99 35.08 2.70
N SER A 10 -47.02 35.24 4.02
CA SER A 10 -46.12 36.16 4.75
C SER A 10 -44.63 35.79 4.65
N LYS A 11 -44.33 34.57 4.17
CA LYS A 11 -43.00 34.10 3.80
C LYS A 11 -43.07 33.40 2.46
N CYS A 12 -42.19 33.79 1.55
CA CYS A 12 -42.01 33.13 0.27
C CYS A 12 -40.62 32.49 0.19
N THR A 13 -40.46 31.52 -0.70
CA THR A 13 -39.17 30.89 -1.02
C THR A 13 -38.77 31.25 -2.44
N LEU A 14 -37.55 31.75 -2.59
CA LEU A 14 -36.98 32.14 -3.87
C LEU A 14 -36.05 31.01 -4.35
N LEU A 15 -36.24 30.55 -5.59
CA LEU A 15 -35.49 29.44 -6.19
C LEU A 15 -34.90 29.83 -7.54
N GLY A 16 -33.77 29.21 -7.89
CA GLY A 16 -33.16 29.36 -9.21
C GLY A 16 -32.58 30.75 -9.48
N PHE A 17 -32.00 31.38 -8.45
CA PHE A 17 -31.22 32.59 -8.62
C PHE A 17 -30.02 32.35 -9.54
N GLN A 18 -29.66 33.39 -10.29
CA GLN A 18 -28.35 33.54 -10.88
C GLN A 18 -27.66 34.72 -10.21
N GLU A 19 -26.37 34.88 -10.45
CA GLU A 19 -25.64 36.06 -9.97
C GLU A 19 -26.34 37.34 -10.42
N GLY A 20 -26.50 38.29 -9.49
CA GLY A 20 -27.16 39.54 -9.76
C GLY A 20 -27.81 40.19 -8.54
N ILE A 21 -28.35 41.38 -8.78
CA ILE A 21 -29.11 42.16 -7.79
C ILE A 21 -30.58 42.04 -8.14
N TYR A 22 -31.35 41.50 -7.21
CA TYR A 22 -32.79 41.34 -7.35
C TYR A 22 -33.52 42.26 -6.37
N ARG A 23 -34.50 43.01 -6.89
CA ARG A 23 -35.44 43.79 -6.08
C ARG A 23 -36.78 43.07 -6.10
N PHE A 24 -37.28 42.74 -4.91
CA PHE A 24 -38.59 42.14 -4.71
C PHE A 24 -39.49 43.14 -4.01
N ARG A 25 -40.70 43.31 -4.54
CA ARG A 25 -41.72 44.13 -3.89
C ARG A 25 -42.72 43.25 -3.17
N LEU A 26 -42.90 43.48 -1.88
CA LEU A 26 -44.01 42.96 -1.11
C LEU A 26 -45.16 43.95 -1.19
N ASN A 27 -46.35 43.48 -1.56
CA ASN A 27 -47.59 44.23 -1.42
C ASN A 27 -48.48 43.51 -0.40
N VAL A 28 -49.04 44.26 0.53
CA VAL A 28 -50.04 43.79 1.49
C VAL A 28 -51.31 44.61 1.34
N THR A 29 -52.46 43.99 1.53
CA THR A 29 -53.79 44.64 1.46
C THR A 29 -54.57 44.23 2.69
N ASP A 30 -55.18 45.20 3.36
CA ASP A 30 -56.09 44.96 4.48
C ASP A 30 -57.50 44.56 3.99
N ASP A 31 -58.41 44.30 4.91
CA ASP A 31 -59.80 43.94 4.61
C ASP A 31 -60.65 45.11 4.11
N GLY A 32 -60.20 46.34 4.35
CA GLY A 32 -60.78 47.59 3.82
C GLY A 32 -60.33 47.93 2.39
N GLY A 33 -59.41 47.15 1.82
CA GLY A 33 -58.86 47.38 0.48
C GLY A 33 -57.75 48.42 0.41
N LEU A 34 -57.26 48.93 1.55
CA LEU A 34 -56.05 49.75 1.61
C LEU A 34 -54.84 48.84 1.46
N TRP A 35 -53.80 49.34 0.79
CA TRP A 35 -52.60 48.57 0.53
C TRP A 35 -51.33 49.34 0.90
N GLY A 36 -50.30 48.58 1.26
CA GLY A 36 -48.95 49.07 1.49
C GLY A 36 -47.95 48.23 0.70
N SER A 37 -46.79 48.81 0.40
CA SER A 37 -45.71 48.09 -0.26
C SER A 37 -44.35 48.41 0.32
N ASP A 38 -43.47 47.42 0.32
CA ASP A 38 -42.06 47.59 0.68
C ASP A 38 -41.18 46.81 -0.31
N ASP A 39 -39.93 47.26 -0.48
CA ASP A 39 -38.97 46.66 -1.39
C ASP A 39 -37.82 46.00 -0.62
N ALA A 40 -37.60 44.71 -0.88
CA ALA A 40 -36.46 43.94 -0.37
C ALA A 40 -35.44 43.69 -1.48
N TYR A 41 -34.17 43.75 -1.14
CA TYR A 41 -33.07 43.49 -2.07
C TYR A 41 -32.38 42.18 -1.70
N VAL A 42 -32.18 41.32 -2.69
CA VAL A 42 -31.34 40.12 -2.57
C VAL A 42 -30.19 40.27 -3.56
N ILE A 43 -28.98 40.34 -3.04
CA ILE A 43 -27.76 40.41 -3.82
C ILE A 43 -27.14 39.02 -3.79
N LEU A 44 -27.10 38.34 -4.94
CA LEU A 44 -26.36 37.10 -5.09
C LEU A 44 -25.07 37.41 -5.84
N ILE A 45 -23.95 37.32 -5.13
CA ILE A 45 -22.60 37.40 -5.70
C ILE A 45 -22.09 35.99 -5.94
N ARG A 46 -21.41 35.74 -7.07
CA ARG A 46 -20.58 34.54 -7.18
C ARG A 46 -19.41 34.72 -6.23
N SER A 47 -19.22 33.78 -5.29
CA SER A 47 -18.00 33.79 -4.49
C SER A 47 -16.80 33.74 -5.45
N LYS A 48 -15.74 34.50 -5.12
CA LYS A 48 -14.48 34.35 -5.83
C LYS A 48 -14.05 32.88 -5.69
N ASN A 49 -13.91 32.19 -6.82
CA ASN A 49 -13.47 30.79 -6.86
C ASN A 49 -12.19 30.62 -6.05
N GLN A 50 -12.16 29.64 -5.16
CA GLN A 50 -10.95 29.29 -4.45
C GLN A 50 -10.17 28.27 -5.28
N ALA A 51 -8.86 28.18 -5.05
CA ALA A 51 -8.08 27.12 -5.67
C ALA A 51 -8.40 25.80 -4.96
N PRO A 52 -8.27 24.66 -5.65
CA PRO A 52 -8.46 23.36 -5.02
C PRO A 52 -7.39 23.12 -3.96
N ILE A 53 -7.62 22.15 -3.09
CA ILE A 53 -6.68 21.71 -2.05
C ILE A 53 -6.33 20.26 -2.34
N ALA A 54 -5.09 20.03 -2.78
CA ALA A 54 -4.52 18.71 -2.98
C ALA A 54 -4.28 18.04 -1.63
N LYS A 55 -4.81 16.84 -1.44
CA LYS A 55 -4.64 16.10 -0.19
C LYS A 55 -4.40 14.64 -0.47
N ALA A 56 -3.23 14.17 -0.08
CA ALA A 56 -2.83 12.79 -0.10
C ALA A 56 -2.00 12.49 1.15
N LYS A 57 -1.88 11.20 1.50
CA LYS A 57 -1.12 10.74 2.67
C LYS A 57 0.06 9.89 2.23
N ASP A 58 1.11 9.94 3.04
CA ASP A 58 2.24 9.03 2.90
C ASP A 58 1.79 7.57 3.02
N LEU A 59 2.50 6.69 2.32
CA LEU A 59 2.19 5.28 2.22
C LEU A 59 3.42 4.44 2.57
N SER A 60 3.26 3.50 3.49
CA SER A 60 4.29 2.51 3.80
C SER A 60 3.81 1.12 3.37
N ILE A 61 4.65 0.43 2.61
CA ILE A 61 4.40 -0.93 2.12
C ILE A 61 5.58 -1.81 2.47
N THR A 62 5.30 -3.09 2.67
CA THR A 62 6.30 -4.09 2.97
C THR A 62 6.27 -5.18 1.90
N PHE A 63 7.41 -5.47 1.27
CA PHE A 63 7.55 -6.61 0.36
C PHE A 63 7.09 -7.91 1.05
N PRO A 64 6.42 -8.84 0.35
CA PRO A 64 6.43 -9.00 -1.11
C PRO A 64 5.34 -8.22 -1.88
N ALA A 65 4.60 -7.32 -1.23
CA ALA A 65 3.63 -6.48 -1.94
C ALA A 65 4.33 -5.70 -3.07
N ASN A 66 3.84 -5.88 -4.29
CA ASN A 66 4.44 -5.37 -5.53
C ASN A 66 3.59 -4.28 -6.21
N VAL A 67 2.53 -3.83 -5.54
CA VAL A 67 1.61 -2.78 -5.99
C VAL A 67 1.38 -1.78 -4.85
N ALA A 68 1.41 -0.48 -5.16
CA ALA A 68 1.11 0.60 -4.23
C ALA A 68 -0.07 1.44 -4.73
N PHE A 69 -0.84 2.01 -3.80
CA PHE A 69 -2.01 2.84 -4.10
C PHE A 69 -1.85 4.22 -3.46
N LEU A 70 -1.41 5.21 -4.24
CA LEU A 70 -1.36 6.59 -3.77
C LEU A 70 -2.76 7.20 -3.90
N ASN A 71 -3.30 7.67 -2.79
CA ASN A 71 -4.69 8.11 -2.72
C ASN A 71 -4.81 9.62 -2.47
N GLY A 72 -5.35 10.32 -3.48
CA GLY A 72 -5.65 11.74 -3.50
C GLY A 72 -7.15 12.06 -3.44
N SER A 73 -8.00 11.08 -3.18
CA SER A 73 -9.48 11.21 -3.21
C SER A 73 -10.04 12.16 -2.16
N GLU A 74 -9.24 12.49 -1.14
CA GLU A 74 -9.57 13.44 -0.07
C GLU A 74 -9.27 14.89 -0.47
N SER A 75 -8.78 15.13 -1.68
CA SER A 75 -8.62 16.47 -2.25
C SER A 75 -10.00 17.12 -2.40
N SER A 76 -10.07 18.44 -2.21
CA SER A 76 -11.35 19.15 -2.19
C SER A 76 -11.25 20.51 -2.88
N ASP A 77 -12.38 21.03 -3.33
CA ASP A 77 -12.52 22.32 -3.99
C ASP A 77 -13.94 22.87 -3.75
N ASP A 78 -14.16 24.19 -3.81
CA ASP A 78 -15.48 24.79 -3.58
C ASP A 78 -16.44 24.59 -4.76
N ALA A 79 -15.92 24.50 -5.99
CA ALA A 79 -16.70 24.27 -7.21
C ALA A 79 -16.49 22.87 -7.82
N GLY A 80 -15.51 22.13 -7.32
CA GLY A 80 -15.20 20.75 -7.69
C GLY A 80 -13.91 20.62 -8.49
N ILE A 81 -13.17 19.54 -8.23
CA ILE A 81 -11.95 19.19 -8.94
C ILE A 81 -12.31 18.52 -10.27
N VAL A 82 -11.64 18.92 -11.35
CA VAL A 82 -11.86 18.39 -12.71
C VAL A 82 -10.68 17.57 -13.24
N ARG A 83 -9.50 17.68 -12.61
CA ARG A 83 -8.29 16.98 -13.06
C ARG A 83 -7.39 16.62 -11.89
N TRP A 84 -6.80 15.44 -11.97
CA TRP A 84 -5.72 14.95 -11.11
C TRP A 84 -4.51 14.64 -11.98
N LEU A 85 -3.32 14.86 -11.45
CA LEU A 85 -2.07 14.42 -12.07
C LEU A 85 -1.08 14.03 -10.98
N TRP A 86 -0.66 12.78 -11.03
CA TRP A 86 0.46 12.29 -10.25
C TRP A 86 1.77 12.40 -11.06
N THR A 87 2.83 12.86 -10.41
CA THR A 87 4.17 12.90 -10.99
C THR A 87 5.18 12.33 -10.00
N ALA A 88 6.05 11.45 -10.48
CA ALA A 88 7.19 10.98 -9.70
C ALA A 88 8.28 12.05 -9.71
N HIS A 89 9.04 12.17 -8.62
CA HIS A 89 10.26 12.99 -8.59
C HIS A 89 11.36 12.35 -9.46
N ASP A 90 12.37 13.15 -9.83
CA ASP A 90 13.42 12.74 -10.78
C ASP A 90 14.29 11.57 -10.29
N ASP A 91 14.38 11.38 -8.97
CA ASP A 91 15.15 10.33 -8.31
C ASP A 91 14.37 9.00 -8.15
N VAL A 92 13.08 8.97 -8.51
CA VAL A 92 12.27 7.75 -8.44
C VAL A 92 12.73 6.75 -9.50
N PRO A 93 13.08 5.50 -9.13
CA PRO A 93 13.52 4.49 -10.08
C PRO A 93 12.49 4.24 -11.18
N ALA A 94 12.93 4.27 -12.45
CA ALA A 94 12.05 4.14 -13.61
C ALA A 94 11.32 2.78 -13.73
N CYS A 95 11.73 1.77 -12.95
CA CYS A 95 10.97 0.52 -12.84
C CYS A 95 9.65 0.72 -12.10
N ILE A 96 9.56 1.73 -11.23
CA ILE A 96 8.32 2.13 -10.57
C ILE A 96 7.47 2.91 -11.59
N THR A 97 6.35 2.32 -11.99
CA THR A 97 5.52 2.84 -13.07
C THR A 97 4.06 2.95 -12.66
N PHE A 98 3.38 3.97 -13.19
CA PHE A 98 1.93 4.10 -13.08
C PHE A 98 1.25 3.06 -13.95
N LEU A 99 0.31 2.31 -13.38
CA LEU A 99 -0.46 1.31 -14.10
C LEU A 99 -1.54 2.00 -14.94
N GLY A 100 -1.48 1.81 -16.26
CA GLY A 100 -2.45 2.38 -17.21
C GLY A 100 -2.59 3.90 -17.08
N SER A 101 -3.83 4.38 -17.05
CA SER A 101 -4.14 5.81 -16.89
C SER A 101 -4.27 6.28 -15.44
N SER A 102 -3.95 5.43 -14.45
CA SER A 102 -4.13 5.78 -13.02
C SER A 102 -3.36 7.04 -12.59
N ARG A 103 -2.33 7.44 -13.34
CA ARG A 103 -1.60 8.70 -13.16
C ARG A 103 -2.49 9.95 -13.18
N VAL A 104 -3.61 9.94 -13.90
CA VAL A 104 -4.53 11.08 -14.02
C VAL A 104 -5.85 10.88 -13.26
N GLU A 105 -5.88 9.90 -12.36
CA GLU A 105 -7.03 9.56 -11.54
C GLU A 105 -6.82 9.99 -10.08
N PRO A 106 -7.88 10.08 -9.26
CA PRO A 106 -7.74 10.37 -7.83
C PRO A 106 -6.88 9.35 -7.08
N VAL A 107 -6.83 8.10 -7.55
CA VAL A 107 -5.98 7.02 -7.00
C VAL A 107 -4.99 6.54 -8.06
N ALA A 108 -3.72 6.80 -7.84
CA ALA A 108 -2.64 6.27 -8.65
C ALA A 108 -2.24 4.87 -8.19
N ILE A 109 -2.01 3.98 -9.16
CA ILE A 109 -1.59 2.60 -8.90
C ILE A 109 -0.16 2.45 -9.42
N LEU A 110 0.78 2.15 -8.53
CA LEU A 110 2.19 1.97 -8.86
C LEU A 110 2.56 0.49 -8.86
N THR A 111 3.36 0.08 -9.84
CA THR A 111 3.91 -1.29 -9.97
C THR A 111 5.41 -1.25 -10.16
N GLY A 112 6.10 -2.40 -10.06
CA GLY A 112 7.56 -2.45 -10.21
C GLY A 112 8.31 -1.83 -9.04
N LEU A 113 7.71 -1.91 -7.85
CA LEU A 113 8.27 -1.40 -6.60
C LEU A 113 9.65 -2.01 -6.33
N VAL A 114 10.50 -1.22 -5.67
CA VAL A 114 11.79 -1.62 -5.10
C VAL A 114 11.89 -1.02 -3.70
N ALA A 115 12.74 -1.55 -2.83
CA ALA A 115 12.87 -1.04 -1.47
C ALA A 115 13.50 0.37 -1.47
N GLY A 116 13.01 1.25 -0.61
CA GLY A 116 13.44 2.66 -0.54
C GLY A 116 12.31 3.60 -0.16
N THR A 117 12.61 4.89 -0.07
CA THR A 117 11.61 5.95 0.11
C THR A 117 11.63 6.85 -1.11
N PHE A 118 10.46 7.07 -1.71
CA PHE A 118 10.29 7.78 -2.98
C PHE A 118 9.19 8.84 -2.84
N PHE A 119 9.33 9.95 -3.55
CA PHE A 119 8.39 11.07 -3.44
C PHE A 119 7.59 11.25 -4.73
N PHE A 120 6.30 11.54 -4.56
CA PHE A 120 5.36 11.77 -5.64
C PHE A 120 4.56 13.03 -5.37
N ASP A 121 4.37 13.85 -6.39
CA ASP A 121 3.49 15.00 -6.32
C ASP A 121 2.12 14.66 -6.89
N LEU A 122 1.08 15.03 -6.15
CA LEU A 122 -0.28 15.12 -6.64
C LEU A 122 -0.59 16.58 -6.93
N THR A 123 -0.92 16.90 -8.18
CA THR A 123 -1.49 18.18 -8.57
C THR A 123 -2.96 18.01 -8.95
N VAL A 124 -3.82 18.89 -8.47
CA VAL A 124 -5.25 18.92 -8.79
C VAL A 124 -5.63 20.27 -9.41
N TRP A 125 -6.59 20.27 -10.33
CA TRP A 125 -7.13 21.48 -10.97
C TRP A 125 -8.63 21.55 -10.85
N ASP A 126 -9.14 22.78 -10.74
CA ASP A 126 -10.56 23.11 -10.81
C ASP A 126 -10.99 23.53 -12.24
N HIS A 127 -12.25 23.93 -12.39
CA HIS A 127 -12.81 24.38 -13.67
C HIS A 127 -12.26 25.73 -14.15
N SER A 128 -11.55 26.47 -13.30
CA SER A 128 -10.94 27.77 -13.58
C SER A 128 -9.46 27.64 -13.93
N ASP A 129 -8.96 26.41 -14.09
CA ASP A 129 -7.54 26.04 -14.22
C ASP A 129 -6.66 26.48 -13.03
N ALA A 130 -7.27 26.83 -11.89
CA ALA A 130 -6.51 27.03 -10.66
C ALA A 130 -6.08 25.67 -10.11
N MET A 131 -4.91 25.63 -9.48
CA MET A 131 -4.28 24.38 -9.07
C MET A 131 -3.65 24.44 -7.69
N ASN A 132 -3.49 23.26 -7.12
CA ASN A 132 -2.68 23.04 -5.93
C ASN A 132 -1.94 21.71 -6.04
N THR A 133 -0.76 21.67 -5.43
CA THR A 133 0.13 20.51 -5.43
C THR A 133 0.47 20.11 -4.00
N THR A 134 0.53 18.81 -3.74
CA THR A 134 1.01 18.22 -2.49
C THR A 134 1.96 17.07 -2.78
N THR A 135 2.95 16.85 -1.92
CA THR A 135 3.94 15.78 -2.06
C THR A 135 3.66 14.69 -1.03
N VAL A 136 3.78 13.42 -1.43
CA VAL A 136 3.68 12.26 -0.54
C VAL A 136 4.88 11.34 -0.67
N ALA A 137 5.26 10.71 0.43
CA ALA A 137 6.28 9.70 0.49
C ALA A 137 5.70 8.29 0.36
N LEU A 138 6.24 7.49 -0.56
CA LEU A 138 6.08 6.05 -0.63
C LEU A 138 7.32 5.39 -0.03
N THR A 139 7.17 4.75 1.13
CA THR A 139 8.23 3.95 1.75
C THR A 139 7.97 2.47 1.53
N VAL A 140 8.86 1.82 0.80
CA VAL A 140 8.83 0.38 0.53
C VAL A 140 9.94 -0.29 1.36
N SER A 141 9.52 -1.09 2.32
CA SER A 141 10.41 -1.85 3.20
C SER A 141 10.48 -3.31 2.78
N ILE A 142 11.59 -3.97 3.06
CA ILE A 142 11.70 -5.42 2.86
C ILE A 142 11.06 -6.11 4.06
N GLY A 143 10.04 -6.93 3.83
CA GLY A 143 9.40 -7.69 4.92
C GLY A 143 10.33 -8.72 5.52
N ILE A 144 10.19 -8.94 6.83
CA ILE A 144 11.06 -9.85 7.58
C ILE A 144 11.11 -11.26 6.95
N LEU A 145 9.97 -11.76 6.44
CA LEU A 145 9.90 -13.05 5.76
C LEU A 145 10.74 -13.09 4.48
N HIS A 146 10.76 -11.99 3.71
CA HIS A 146 11.57 -11.88 2.50
C HIS A 146 13.04 -11.66 2.84
N LEU A 147 13.34 -10.85 3.85
CA LEU A 147 14.70 -10.58 4.35
C LEU A 147 15.38 -11.88 4.83
N GLN A 148 14.63 -12.73 5.52
CA GLN A 148 15.11 -14.02 6.05
C GLN A 148 14.86 -15.20 5.10
N SER A 149 14.54 -14.92 3.83
CA SER A 149 14.46 -15.96 2.81
C SER A 149 15.85 -16.30 2.25
N VAL A 150 15.97 -17.54 1.80
CA VAL A 150 17.14 -18.13 1.16
C VAL A 150 16.79 -18.41 -0.30
N GLU A 151 17.71 -18.10 -1.20
CA GLU A 151 17.66 -18.53 -2.59
C GLU A 151 18.59 -19.71 -2.82
N LEU A 152 18.12 -20.69 -3.60
CA LEU A 152 18.81 -21.92 -3.90
C LEU A 152 18.63 -22.26 -5.38
N TYR A 153 19.72 -22.58 -6.07
CA TYR A 153 19.72 -22.90 -7.50
C TYR A 153 19.99 -24.39 -7.74
N LEU A 154 19.18 -25.04 -8.58
CA LEU A 154 19.35 -26.44 -8.98
C LEU A 154 19.84 -26.56 -10.42
N LYS A 155 20.82 -27.44 -10.67
CA LYS A 155 21.30 -27.83 -12.01
C LYS A 155 20.34 -28.84 -12.66
N LYS A 156 19.08 -28.43 -12.87
CA LYS A 156 18.04 -29.26 -13.51
C LYS A 156 17.21 -28.41 -14.45
N GLN A 157 16.61 -29.05 -15.46
CA GLN A 157 15.60 -28.40 -16.29
C GLN A 157 14.31 -28.23 -15.49
N PHE A 158 13.62 -27.10 -15.66
CA PHE A 158 12.40 -26.78 -14.90
C PHE A 158 11.33 -27.89 -14.97
N GLY A 159 11.14 -28.48 -16.16
CA GLY A 159 10.19 -29.59 -16.36
C GLY A 159 10.53 -30.90 -15.65
N GLU A 160 11.78 -31.10 -15.23
CA GLU A 160 12.21 -32.33 -14.53
C GLU A 160 12.00 -32.27 -13.01
N PHE A 161 11.76 -31.07 -12.47
CA PHE A 161 11.55 -30.88 -11.04
C PHE A 161 10.11 -31.13 -10.64
N THR A 162 9.77 -32.41 -10.59
CA THR A 162 8.45 -32.89 -10.21
C THR A 162 8.08 -32.52 -8.76
N TYR A 163 6.78 -32.49 -8.46
CA TYR A 163 6.28 -32.35 -7.07
C TYR A 163 6.89 -33.36 -6.10
N ARG A 164 7.17 -34.58 -6.56
CA ARG A 164 7.85 -35.60 -5.74
C ARG A 164 9.28 -35.18 -5.38
N ALA A 165 10.02 -34.58 -6.32
CA ALA A 165 11.35 -34.06 -6.07
C ALA A 165 11.31 -32.84 -5.15
N LYS A 166 10.34 -31.94 -5.35
CA LYS A 166 10.06 -30.80 -4.48
C LYS A 166 9.80 -31.21 -3.03
N ASN A 167 8.89 -32.15 -2.79
CA ASN A 167 8.55 -32.59 -1.44
C ASN A 167 9.76 -33.26 -0.74
N LYS A 168 10.53 -34.08 -1.47
CA LYS A 168 11.76 -34.67 -0.93
C LYS A 168 12.82 -33.62 -0.55
N LEU A 169 12.92 -32.54 -1.32
CA LEU A 169 13.83 -31.44 -1.01
C LEU A 169 13.36 -30.71 0.25
N GLU A 170 12.07 -30.40 0.36
CA GLU A 170 11.46 -29.74 1.51
C GLU A 170 11.58 -30.56 2.81
N GLU A 171 11.28 -31.87 2.78
CA GLU A 171 11.46 -32.79 3.91
C GLU A 171 12.92 -32.84 4.35
N TRP A 172 13.84 -32.91 3.38
CA TRP A 172 15.27 -32.97 3.67
C TRP A 172 15.78 -31.66 4.28
N LEU A 173 15.39 -30.51 3.74
CA LEU A 173 15.75 -29.20 4.28
C LEU A 173 15.24 -29.07 5.72
N SER A 174 13.99 -29.47 5.95
CA SER A 174 13.36 -29.43 7.28
C SER A 174 14.08 -30.34 8.27
N ALA A 175 14.38 -31.59 7.90
CA ALA A 175 15.10 -32.54 8.76
C ALA A 175 16.52 -32.10 9.08
N THR A 176 17.24 -31.56 8.08
CA THR A 176 18.62 -31.08 8.25
C THR A 176 18.68 -29.88 9.18
N LEU A 177 17.81 -28.90 8.98
CA LEU A 177 17.74 -27.73 9.86
C LEU A 177 17.29 -28.12 11.27
N SER A 178 16.31 -29.02 11.40
CA SER A 178 15.88 -29.53 12.72
C SER A 178 16.99 -30.27 13.47
N SER A 179 17.90 -30.94 12.74
CA SER A 179 19.02 -31.67 13.35
C SER A 179 20.17 -30.75 13.81
N GLN A 180 20.24 -29.51 13.31
CA GLN A 180 21.39 -28.60 13.51
C GLN A 180 21.04 -27.34 14.29
N ILE A 181 19.76 -27.11 14.57
CA ILE A 181 19.25 -25.96 15.32
C ILE A 181 18.78 -26.47 16.68
N GLU A 182 19.62 -26.33 17.71
CA GLU A 182 19.38 -26.84 19.07
C GLU A 182 18.09 -26.28 19.70
N GLU A 183 17.65 -25.11 19.25
CA GLU A 183 16.52 -24.40 19.81
C GLU A 183 15.14 -25.02 19.48
N THR A 184 15.09 -26.07 18.63
CA THR A 184 13.81 -26.65 18.18
C THR A 184 13.93 -28.12 17.75
N ASN A 185 12.85 -28.89 17.96
CA ASN A 185 12.72 -30.26 17.45
C ASN A 185 12.12 -30.33 16.04
N ASN A 186 11.53 -29.23 15.55
CA ASN A 186 10.80 -29.23 14.28
C ASN A 186 10.88 -27.87 13.59
N VAL A 187 11.74 -27.80 12.59
CA VAL A 187 11.86 -26.68 11.65
C VAL A 187 10.96 -26.96 10.45
N ILE A 188 10.09 -26.00 10.14
CA ILE A 188 9.21 -26.03 8.98
C ILE A 188 9.83 -25.18 7.88
N VAL A 189 10.04 -25.78 6.72
CA VAL A 189 10.53 -25.08 5.53
C VAL A 189 9.38 -24.73 4.62
N ILE A 190 9.29 -23.46 4.21
CA ILE A 190 8.21 -22.95 3.38
C ILE A 190 8.78 -22.40 2.08
N PHE A 191 8.46 -23.04 0.97
CA PHE A 191 8.85 -22.58 -0.36
C PHE A 191 7.95 -21.42 -0.77
N SER A 192 8.56 -20.25 -0.95
CA SER A 192 7.85 -19.02 -1.31
C SER A 192 7.69 -18.88 -2.83
N SER A 193 8.69 -19.32 -3.60
CA SER A 193 8.59 -19.39 -5.06
C SER A 193 9.52 -20.44 -5.64
N ILE A 194 9.12 -21.05 -6.74
CA ILE A 194 9.96 -21.90 -7.58
C ILE A 194 9.82 -21.40 -9.01
N SER A 195 10.91 -20.98 -9.62
CA SER A 195 10.92 -20.41 -10.96
C SER A 195 12.14 -20.90 -11.75
N GLU A 196 12.12 -20.70 -13.05
CA GLU A 196 13.31 -20.84 -13.88
C GLU A 196 14.05 -19.50 -13.95
N ASP A 197 15.36 -19.53 -13.75
CA ASP A 197 16.23 -18.43 -14.10
C ASP A 197 16.44 -18.45 -15.62
N SER A 198 15.78 -17.52 -16.31
CA SER A 198 15.80 -17.42 -17.77
C SER A 198 17.20 -17.21 -18.35
N SER A 199 18.17 -16.73 -17.56
CA SER A 199 19.54 -16.54 -18.01
C SER A 199 20.37 -17.82 -17.99
N THR A 200 20.08 -18.75 -17.07
CA THR A 200 20.87 -19.97 -16.86
C THR A 200 20.11 -21.27 -17.13
N GLY A 201 18.79 -21.22 -17.28
CA GLY A 201 17.89 -22.39 -17.34
C GLY A 201 17.82 -23.19 -16.04
N ARG A 202 18.40 -22.66 -14.95
CA ARG A 202 18.42 -23.33 -13.64
C ARG A 202 17.13 -23.07 -12.89
N ILE A 203 16.77 -23.98 -12.01
CA ILE A 203 15.62 -23.80 -11.14
C ILE A 203 16.05 -23.00 -9.93
N ARG A 204 15.40 -21.86 -9.71
CA ARG A 204 15.55 -21.01 -8.55
C ARG A 204 14.42 -21.31 -7.57
N VAL A 205 14.80 -21.79 -6.37
CA VAL A 205 13.90 -22.00 -5.25
C VAL A 205 14.16 -20.91 -4.23
N VAL A 206 13.11 -20.19 -3.82
CA VAL A 206 13.16 -19.28 -2.69
C VAL A 206 12.35 -19.89 -1.56
N PHE A 207 12.96 -19.99 -0.38
CA PHE A 207 12.31 -20.55 0.79
C PHE A 207 12.71 -19.82 2.06
N ARG A 208 11.94 -20.01 3.11
CA ARG A 208 12.28 -19.62 4.48
C ARG A 208 12.12 -20.81 5.41
N ALA A 209 12.66 -20.70 6.62
CA ALA A 209 12.47 -21.70 7.65
C ALA A 209 11.99 -21.04 8.94
N GLU A 210 11.03 -21.67 9.60
CA GLU A 210 10.43 -21.17 10.83
C GLU A 210 10.18 -22.32 11.80
N TYR A 211 10.11 -22.01 13.09
CA TYR A 211 9.77 -22.97 14.13
C TYR A 211 8.85 -22.32 15.17
N VAL A 212 8.10 -23.15 15.89
CA VAL A 212 7.25 -22.68 16.98
C VAL A 212 8.08 -22.61 18.25
N ASN A 213 8.28 -21.41 18.77
CA ASN A 213 8.87 -21.16 20.06
C ASN A 213 7.77 -21.27 21.13
N ILE A 214 7.98 -22.16 22.11
CA ILE A 214 7.03 -22.39 23.19
C ILE A 214 7.59 -21.72 24.45
N ALA A 215 7.02 -20.58 24.81
CA ALA A 215 7.35 -19.88 26.05
C ALA A 215 6.27 -20.15 27.11
N PHE A 216 6.69 -20.45 28.34
CA PHE A 216 5.79 -20.57 29.49
C PHE A 216 5.83 -19.26 30.28
N VAL A 217 4.76 -18.48 30.19
CA VAL A 217 4.66 -17.21 30.92
C VAL A 217 3.94 -17.47 32.24
N PRO A 218 4.55 -17.12 33.39
CA PRO A 218 3.85 -17.14 34.67
C PRO A 218 2.67 -16.16 34.62
N LYS A 219 1.49 -16.63 34.99
CA LYS A 219 0.29 -15.81 35.14
C LYS A 219 -0.14 -15.87 36.60
N GLU A 220 -0.14 -14.72 37.26
CA GLU A 220 -0.75 -14.58 38.57
C GLU A 220 -2.26 -14.56 38.41
N ASP A 221 -2.91 -15.66 38.78
CA ASP A 221 -4.34 -15.71 38.99
C ASP A 221 -4.61 -15.62 40.51
N MET A 222 -5.81 -15.19 40.92
CA MET A 222 -6.16 -15.01 42.34
C MET A 222 -5.99 -16.27 43.22
N GLY A 223 -5.79 -17.45 42.62
CA GLY A 223 -5.55 -18.73 43.30
C GLY A 223 -4.11 -19.25 43.25
N GLY A 224 -3.15 -18.49 42.70
CA GLY A 224 -1.75 -18.90 42.58
C GLY A 224 -1.14 -18.63 41.20
N ILE A 225 0.10 -19.07 40.99
CA ILE A 225 0.82 -18.92 39.72
C ILE A 225 0.44 -20.09 38.80
N SER A 226 -0.32 -19.81 37.74
CA SER A 226 -0.54 -20.74 36.63
C SER A 226 0.51 -20.47 35.54
N GLN A 227 0.88 -21.48 34.73
CA GLN A 227 1.73 -21.26 33.56
C GLN A 227 0.88 -21.25 32.30
N GLN A 228 0.87 -20.11 31.59
CA GLN A 228 0.23 -20.01 30.29
C GLN A 228 1.25 -20.38 29.22
N LYS A 229 0.93 -21.39 28.40
CA LYS A 229 1.70 -21.76 27.22
C LYS A 229 1.44 -20.72 26.12
N ASN A 230 2.49 -20.05 25.65
CA ASN A 230 2.43 -19.14 24.51
C ASN A 230 3.23 -19.75 23.34
N GLU A 231 2.63 -19.79 22.17
CA GLU A 231 3.25 -20.33 20.94
C GLU A 231 3.50 -19.17 19.98
N GLU A 232 4.77 -18.89 19.72
CA GLU A 232 5.19 -17.81 18.83
C GLU A 232 6.01 -18.38 17.67
N ILE A 233 5.66 -18.01 16.43
CA ILE A 233 6.42 -18.44 15.25
C ILE A 233 7.68 -17.61 15.16
N THR A 234 8.84 -18.26 15.25
CA THR A 234 10.15 -17.64 15.07
C THR A 234 10.70 -17.98 13.70
N VAL A 235 11.05 -16.96 12.93
CA VAL A 235 11.68 -17.10 11.61
C VAL A 235 13.19 -17.23 11.81
N ILE A 236 13.79 -18.28 11.23
CA ILE A 236 15.22 -18.52 11.32
C ILE A 236 15.94 -17.58 10.37
N GLU A 237 17.04 -16.99 10.84
CA GLU A 237 17.82 -16.06 10.04
C GLU A 237 18.43 -16.74 8.80
N ALA A 238 18.31 -16.09 7.63
CA ALA A 238 18.77 -16.65 6.35
C ALA A 238 20.25 -17.06 6.38
N TRP A 239 21.10 -16.28 7.03
CA TRP A 239 22.53 -16.58 7.10
C TRP A 239 22.82 -17.85 7.92
N LYS A 240 22.04 -18.12 8.99
CA LYS A 240 22.15 -19.36 9.79
C LYS A 240 21.78 -20.56 8.92
N ILE A 241 20.71 -20.45 8.14
CA ILE A 241 20.28 -21.47 7.17
C ILE A 241 21.38 -21.71 6.12
N VAL A 242 21.89 -20.65 5.48
CA VAL A 242 22.95 -20.73 4.46
C VAL A 242 24.21 -21.39 5.02
N LYS A 243 24.58 -21.07 6.27
CA LYS A 243 25.74 -21.67 6.94
C LYS A 243 25.56 -23.18 7.15
N ILE A 244 24.43 -23.60 7.70
CA ILE A 244 24.13 -25.02 7.97
C ILE A 244 24.11 -25.82 6.66
N LEU A 245 23.39 -25.31 5.66
CA LEU A 245 23.21 -26.00 4.39
C LEU A 245 24.49 -25.96 3.54
N GLY A 246 25.29 -24.89 3.63
CA GLY A 246 26.56 -24.77 2.92
C GLY A 246 27.64 -25.76 3.40
N SER A 247 27.56 -26.23 4.65
CA SER A 247 28.45 -27.30 5.16
C SER A 247 28.06 -28.71 4.72
N GLU A 248 26.86 -28.92 4.17
CA GLU A 248 26.33 -30.23 3.80
C GLU A 248 26.69 -30.60 2.35
N THR A 249 27.93 -31.02 2.09
CA THR A 249 28.41 -31.34 0.72
C THR A 249 27.65 -32.50 0.06
N THR A 250 27.17 -33.47 0.85
CA THR A 250 26.39 -34.61 0.34
C THR A 250 25.06 -34.17 -0.26
N MET A 251 24.48 -33.08 0.26
CA MET A 251 23.26 -32.46 -0.25
C MET A 251 23.47 -31.87 -1.65
N MET A 252 24.55 -31.10 -1.83
CA MET A 252 24.85 -30.40 -3.07
C MET A 252 24.84 -31.37 -4.25
N THR A 253 25.35 -32.59 -4.04
CA THR A 253 25.32 -33.67 -5.01
C THR A 253 23.93 -34.33 -5.13
N ARG A 254 23.27 -34.68 -4.02
CA ARG A 254 22.00 -35.43 -4.00
C ARG A 254 20.87 -34.72 -4.75
N PHE A 255 20.77 -33.41 -4.60
CA PHE A 255 19.72 -32.60 -5.22
C PHE A 255 20.20 -31.81 -6.43
N ASN A 256 21.47 -31.98 -6.83
CA ASN A 256 22.12 -31.19 -7.88
C ASN A 256 22.06 -29.68 -7.60
N ILE A 257 22.29 -29.28 -6.35
CA ILE A 257 22.30 -27.87 -5.96
C ILE A 257 23.60 -27.25 -6.47
N ASP A 258 23.45 -26.14 -7.17
CA ASP A 258 24.57 -25.36 -7.69
C ASP A 258 25.06 -24.34 -6.67
N SER A 259 24.14 -23.57 -6.09
CA SER A 259 24.45 -22.50 -5.14
C SER A 259 23.30 -22.26 -4.17
N ILE A 260 23.63 -21.70 -3.02
CA ILE A 260 22.70 -21.27 -1.98
C ILE A 260 23.17 -19.93 -1.40
N GLY A 261 22.25 -19.03 -1.12
CA GLY A 261 22.54 -17.71 -0.57
C GLY A 261 21.35 -17.05 0.11
N ALA A 262 21.58 -16.00 0.88
CA ALA A 262 20.50 -15.19 1.39
C ALA A 262 19.87 -14.41 0.23
N LEU A 263 18.54 -14.37 0.17
CA LEU A 263 17.79 -13.68 -0.86
C LEU A 263 18.12 -12.18 -0.87
N CYS A 264 18.13 -11.59 0.31
CA CYS A 264 18.57 -10.22 0.53
C CYS A 264 19.97 -10.24 1.15
N LYS A 265 20.98 -9.79 0.39
CA LYS A 265 22.30 -9.52 0.96
C LYS A 265 22.18 -8.30 1.87
N SER A 266 22.72 -8.36 3.08
CA SER A 266 22.66 -7.28 4.08
C SER A 266 23.46 -6.01 3.69
N SER A 267 23.75 -5.80 2.41
CA SER A 267 24.49 -4.64 1.89
C SER A 267 23.70 -3.33 1.94
N PHE A 268 22.43 -3.32 2.35
CA PHE A 268 21.69 -2.06 2.56
C PHE A 268 22.17 -1.22 3.76
N LEU A 269 23.18 -1.67 4.52
CA LEU A 269 23.91 -0.82 5.47
C LEU A 269 25.11 -0.07 4.85
N SER A 270 25.39 -0.24 3.55
CA SER A 270 26.33 0.63 2.85
C SER A 270 25.65 1.96 2.50
N VAL A 271 25.75 2.91 3.43
CA VAL A 271 25.57 4.34 3.17
C VAL A 271 26.49 4.71 2.00
N PHE A 272 25.88 5.10 0.86
CA PHE A 272 26.61 5.74 -0.22
C PHE A 272 27.09 7.12 0.26
N PHE A 273 28.39 7.37 0.11
CA PHE A 273 28.97 8.73 0.07
C PHE A 273 28.92 9.27 -1.35
#